data_AF-A0A7M7N5L6-F1
#
_entry.id   AF-A0A7M7N5L6-F1
#
_cell.length_a   1.000
_cell.length_b   1.000
_cell.length_c   1.000
_cell.angle_alpha   90.00
_cell.angle_beta   90.00
_cell.angle_gamma   90.00
#
_symmetry.space_group_name_H-M   'P 1'
#
loop_
_entity.id
_entity.type
_entity.pdbx_description
1 polymer ?
#
loop_
_entity_poly.entity_id
_entity_poly.type
_entity_poly.pdbx_seq_one_letter_code
_entity_poly.pdbx_strand_id
1 'polypeptide(L)'
;MDAILKWLNNFHVYSHRLEGLQEVVAFDVLCGNFNFDNMSPSDMTDWSHPLFLIYHDPCRLKPGLDKHWTVGTLMRSQRLHDQEVSTPENLQRVLENSQKRSTYVEDVKVWEGTEGQHPWSTFDLRNYQGNGKRRVDYVLCSNYNTHMMQECEDYAFVTQLATLTDHIPISMTLSTSLGPACVKGWPSGANHSGHDETDRAKRCKLQYETTV
;
A
#
# COMPACT_ATOMS: atom_id res chain seq x y z
N MET A 1 -11.61 7.18 -9.19
CA MET A 1 -10.69 7.87 -8.26
C MET A 1 -10.50 9.38 -8.55
N ASP A 2 -11.14 9.96 -9.58
CA ASP A 2 -10.94 11.38 -9.98
C ASP A 2 -11.30 12.42 -8.91
N ALA A 3 -12.38 12.17 -8.16
CA ALA A 3 -12.84 13.08 -7.11
C ALA A 3 -11.76 13.28 -6.04
N ILE A 4 -11.07 12.22 -5.63
CA ILE A 4 -9.97 12.28 -4.66
C ILE A 4 -8.85 13.16 -5.19
N LEU A 5 -8.43 12.96 -6.45
CA LEU A 5 -7.37 13.77 -7.04
C LEU A 5 -7.73 15.26 -7.07
N LYS A 6 -8.98 15.58 -7.44
CA LYS A 6 -9.50 16.95 -7.41
C LYS A 6 -9.51 17.53 -6.00
N TRP A 7 -9.94 16.76 -5.01
CA TRP A 7 -9.99 17.21 -3.62
C TRP A 7 -8.60 17.43 -3.03
N LEU A 8 -7.64 16.54 -3.30
CA LEU A 8 -6.25 16.69 -2.88
C LEU A 8 -5.62 17.95 -3.47
N ASN A 9 -5.78 18.17 -4.78
CA ASN A 9 -5.26 19.37 -5.43
C ASN A 9 -5.89 20.65 -4.84
N ASN A 10 -7.21 20.66 -4.62
CA ASN A 10 -7.88 21.77 -3.97
C ASN A 10 -7.34 21.99 -2.55
N PHE A 11 -7.20 20.93 -1.76
CA PHE A 11 -6.70 20.99 -0.39
C PHE A 11 -5.30 21.62 -0.36
N HIS A 12 -4.36 21.16 -1.19
CA HIS A 12 -3.02 21.76 -1.30
C HIS A 12 -3.09 23.25 -1.66
N VAL A 13 -3.89 23.63 -2.66
CA VAL A 13 -4.02 25.04 -3.08
C VAL A 13 -4.61 25.93 -1.98
N TYR A 14 -5.57 25.42 -1.20
CA TYR A 14 -6.21 26.19 -0.14
C TYR A 14 -5.38 26.25 1.15
N SER A 15 -4.70 25.17 1.52
CA SER A 15 -3.87 25.12 2.74
C SER A 15 -2.65 26.03 2.64
N HIS A 16 -2.00 26.10 1.46
CA HIS A 16 -0.84 26.98 1.23
C HIS A 16 -1.15 28.48 1.25
N ARG A 17 -2.41 28.90 1.39
CA ARG A 17 -2.82 30.31 1.40
C ARG A 17 -3.02 30.89 2.80
N LEU A 18 -2.79 30.12 3.87
CA LEU A 18 -2.90 30.59 5.25
C LEU A 18 -1.67 31.43 5.64
N GLU A 19 -1.79 32.73 5.37
CA GLU A 19 -1.10 33.92 5.92
C GLU A 19 0.25 33.73 6.66
N GLY A 20 1.35 34.03 5.96
CA GLY A 20 2.52 34.72 6.53
C GLY A 20 3.68 33.87 7.08
N LEU A 21 3.53 32.55 7.19
CA LEU A 21 4.60 31.64 7.59
C LEU A 21 5.06 30.76 6.41
N GLN A 22 6.38 30.61 6.26
CA GLN A 22 6.95 29.71 5.26
C GLN A 22 6.85 28.27 5.77
N GLU A 23 5.78 27.56 5.39
CA GLU A 23 5.60 26.15 5.72
C GLU A 23 6.49 25.26 4.86
N VAL A 24 7.06 24.23 5.49
CA VAL A 24 7.82 23.17 4.81
C VAL A 24 7.01 21.89 4.88
N VAL A 25 6.52 21.44 3.72
CA VAL A 25 5.81 20.16 3.62
C VAL A 25 6.83 19.03 3.57
N ALA A 26 6.92 18.27 4.67
CA ALA A 26 7.82 17.13 4.80
C ALA A 26 7.27 15.87 4.12
N PHE A 27 5.95 15.64 4.19
CA PHE A 27 5.31 14.46 3.62
C PHE A 27 3.91 14.77 3.06
N ASP A 28 3.49 13.95 2.09
CA ASP A 28 2.16 13.96 1.47
C ASP A 28 1.73 12.50 1.28
N VAL A 29 0.75 12.06 2.08
CA VAL A 29 0.35 10.65 2.22
C VAL A 29 -1.14 10.52 1.97
N LEU A 30 -1.50 9.51 1.18
CA LEU A 30 -2.89 9.09 0.94
C LEU A 30 -3.04 7.64 1.36
N CYS A 31 -4.00 7.34 2.24
CA CYS A 31 -4.24 5.98 2.70
C CYS A 31 -5.73 5.66 2.90
N GLY A 32 -6.05 4.37 2.97
CA GLY A 32 -7.38 3.86 3.29
C GLY A 32 -7.74 2.59 2.52
N ASN A 33 -8.95 2.11 2.76
CA ASN A 33 -9.57 1.04 1.99
C ASN A 33 -10.14 1.62 0.68
N PHE A 34 -9.52 1.27 -0.45
CA PHE A 34 -9.93 1.71 -1.78
C PHE A 34 -10.92 0.75 -2.45
N ASN A 35 -11.18 -0.41 -1.84
CA ASN A 35 -12.09 -1.47 -2.31
C ASN A 35 -11.78 -2.12 -3.67
N PHE A 36 -10.67 -1.77 -4.29
CA PHE A 36 -10.13 -2.42 -5.50
C PHE A 36 -8.72 -2.93 -5.22
N ASP A 37 -8.25 -3.92 -5.97
CA ASP A 37 -6.86 -4.38 -5.89
C ASP A 37 -6.05 -4.06 -7.16
N ASN A 38 -4.73 -4.28 -7.12
CA ASN A 38 -3.82 -3.96 -8.23
C ASN A 38 -3.58 -5.13 -9.20
N MET A 39 -4.51 -6.09 -9.33
CA MET A 39 -4.29 -7.28 -10.17
C MET A 39 -5.57 -7.83 -10.82
N SER A 40 -6.72 -7.57 -10.22
CA SER A 40 -8.03 -8.01 -10.67
C SER A 40 -8.40 -7.34 -11.98
N PRO A 41 -8.83 -8.11 -13.00
CA PRO A 41 -9.31 -7.52 -14.25
C PRO A 41 -10.53 -6.61 -14.07
N SER A 42 -11.40 -6.87 -13.08
CA SER A 42 -12.52 -5.99 -12.71
C SER A 42 -12.08 -4.58 -12.37
N ASP A 43 -10.89 -4.47 -11.79
CA ASP A 43 -10.39 -3.28 -11.13
C ASP A 43 -9.44 -2.51 -12.05
N MET A 44 -9.33 -2.91 -13.32
CA MET A 44 -8.38 -2.34 -14.28
C MET A 44 -8.49 -0.84 -14.43
N THR A 45 -9.70 -0.30 -14.47
CA THR A 45 -9.90 1.15 -14.54
C THR A 45 -9.34 1.86 -13.32
N ASP A 46 -9.42 1.26 -12.14
CA ASP A 46 -8.95 1.85 -10.89
C ASP A 46 -7.45 1.64 -10.69
N TRP A 47 -6.92 0.43 -10.89
CA TRP A 47 -5.49 0.20 -10.74
C TRP A 47 -4.65 0.84 -11.85
N SER A 48 -5.23 1.18 -13.01
CA SER A 48 -4.54 1.98 -14.06
C SER A 48 -4.71 3.48 -13.91
N HIS A 49 -5.40 3.95 -12.86
CA HIS A 49 -5.74 5.36 -12.69
C HIS A 49 -4.49 6.26 -12.54
N PRO A 50 -4.49 7.49 -13.12
CA PRO A 50 -3.35 8.42 -13.07
C PRO A 50 -2.89 8.84 -11.67
N LEU A 51 -3.72 8.65 -10.65
CA LEU A 51 -3.34 8.87 -9.24
C LEU A 51 -2.01 8.18 -8.90
N PHE A 52 -1.77 6.98 -9.41
CA PHE A 52 -0.55 6.21 -9.16
C PHE A 52 0.71 6.75 -9.87
N LEU A 53 0.56 7.76 -10.72
CA LEU A 53 1.70 8.52 -11.27
C LEU A 53 2.16 9.62 -10.31
N ILE A 54 1.29 10.04 -9.40
CA ILE A 54 1.50 11.13 -8.44
C ILE A 54 1.80 10.56 -7.05
N TYR A 55 1.03 9.57 -6.63
CA TYR A 55 1.17 8.86 -5.35
C TYR A 55 1.76 7.48 -5.60
N HIS A 56 2.96 7.26 -5.06
CA HIS A 56 3.70 6.02 -5.18
C HIS A 56 3.20 4.99 -4.15
N ASP A 57 2.93 3.78 -4.63
CA ASP A 57 2.59 2.62 -3.80
C ASP A 57 3.84 1.74 -3.59
N PRO A 58 4.36 1.59 -2.36
CA PRO A 58 5.50 0.73 -2.07
C PRO A 58 5.32 -0.74 -2.47
N CYS A 59 4.10 -1.27 -2.45
CA CYS A 59 3.77 -2.64 -2.80
C CYS A 59 3.67 -2.87 -4.31
N ARG A 60 3.50 -1.82 -5.10
CA ARG A 60 3.25 -1.89 -6.54
C ARG A 60 4.56 -2.00 -7.31
N LEU A 61 4.60 -2.89 -8.30
CA LEU A 61 5.67 -2.92 -9.29
C LEU A 61 5.27 -2.13 -10.55
N LYS A 62 4.05 -2.34 -11.02
CA LYS A 62 3.43 -1.63 -12.16
C LYS A 62 1.90 -1.78 -12.11
N PRO A 63 1.12 -1.07 -12.95
CA PRO A 63 -0.30 -1.32 -13.07
C PRO A 63 -0.59 -2.81 -13.32
N GLY A 64 -1.46 -3.42 -12.50
CA GLY A 64 -1.82 -4.83 -12.65
C GLY A 64 -0.82 -5.82 -12.05
N LEU A 65 0.22 -5.35 -11.36
CA LEU A 65 1.25 -6.20 -10.76
C LEU A 65 1.87 -5.60 -9.49
N ASP A 66 1.67 -6.30 -8.38
CA ASP A 66 2.36 -6.05 -7.12
C ASP A 66 3.72 -6.78 -7.04
N LYS A 67 4.57 -6.30 -6.13
CA LYS A 67 5.83 -6.94 -5.77
C LYS A 67 5.57 -8.32 -5.16
N HIS A 68 6.55 -9.21 -5.28
CA HIS A 68 6.40 -10.62 -4.88
C HIS A 68 6.09 -10.81 -3.38
N TRP A 69 6.55 -9.89 -2.53
CA TRP A 69 6.38 -9.93 -1.07
C TRP A 69 5.01 -9.41 -0.59
N THR A 70 4.22 -8.80 -1.48
CA THR A 70 2.90 -8.26 -1.15
C THR A 70 1.89 -9.38 -0.89
N VAL A 71 1.08 -9.20 0.15
CA VAL A 71 -0.06 -10.07 0.50
C VAL A 71 -1.37 -9.29 0.39
N GLY A 72 -2.49 -10.00 0.30
CA GLY A 72 -3.82 -9.39 0.34
C GLY A 72 -4.17 -8.90 1.75
N THR A 73 -5.13 -7.99 1.82
CA THR A 73 -5.51 -7.29 3.06
C THR A 73 -6.94 -7.55 3.48
N LEU A 74 -7.74 -8.20 2.64
CA LEU A 74 -9.09 -8.60 3.03
C LEU A 74 -9.13 -10.09 3.36
N MET A 75 -9.50 -10.42 4.59
CA MET A 75 -9.73 -11.77 5.07
C MET A 75 -11.10 -12.29 4.61
N ARG A 76 -11.21 -13.61 4.42
CA ARG A 76 -12.50 -14.26 4.20
C ARG A 76 -13.29 -14.25 5.49
N SER A 77 -14.39 -13.51 5.54
CA SER A 77 -15.17 -13.33 6.78
C SER A 77 -15.63 -14.65 7.41
N GLN A 78 -15.87 -15.69 6.59
CA GLN A 78 -16.27 -17.05 7.04
C GLN A 78 -15.16 -17.81 7.78
N ARG A 79 -13.91 -17.37 7.63
CA ARG A 79 -12.70 -18.00 8.17
C ARG A 79 -12.04 -17.17 9.27
N LEU A 80 -12.61 -16.02 9.61
CA LEU A 80 -12.00 -15.04 10.50
C LEU A 80 -11.73 -15.57 11.91
N HIS A 81 -12.53 -16.54 12.37
CA HIS A 81 -12.44 -17.12 13.71
C HIS A 81 -11.87 -18.55 13.71
N ASP A 82 -11.32 -19.01 12.58
CA ASP A 82 -10.67 -20.31 12.52
C ASP A 82 -9.41 -20.31 13.41
N GLN A 83 -9.14 -21.44 14.07
CA GLN A 83 -8.01 -21.56 15.01
C GLN A 83 -6.67 -21.18 14.37
N GLU A 84 -6.48 -21.47 13.08
CA GLU A 84 -5.24 -21.15 12.34
C GLU A 84 -4.99 -19.65 12.12
N VAL A 85 -5.97 -18.77 12.35
CA VAL A 85 -5.81 -17.30 12.26
C VAL A 85 -6.19 -16.58 13.55
N SER A 86 -6.45 -17.34 14.62
CA SER A 86 -7.03 -16.82 15.87
C SER A 86 -6.11 -15.96 16.73
N THR A 87 -4.80 -15.95 16.45
CA THR A 87 -3.82 -15.10 17.14
C THR A 87 -2.98 -14.32 16.14
N PRO A 88 -2.37 -13.18 16.52
CA PRO A 88 -1.48 -12.42 15.64
C PRO A 88 -0.36 -13.25 15.01
N GLU A 89 0.27 -14.14 15.78
CA GLU A 89 1.35 -15.03 15.31
C GLU A 89 0.83 -16.11 14.37
N ASN A 90 -0.39 -16.61 14.61
CA ASN A 90 -1.02 -17.60 13.75
C ASN A 90 -1.38 -16.98 12.39
N LEU A 91 -2.01 -15.81 12.40
CA LEU A 91 -2.31 -15.05 11.18
C LEU A 91 -1.02 -14.71 10.43
N GLN A 92 0.05 -14.32 11.12
CA GLN A 92 1.36 -14.09 10.51
C GLN A 92 1.85 -15.31 9.72
N ARG A 93 1.88 -16.49 10.36
CA ARG A 93 2.30 -17.75 9.71
C ARG A 93 1.43 -18.11 8.51
N VAL A 94 0.13 -17.79 8.56
CA VAL A 94 -0.80 -17.97 7.44
C VAL A 94 -0.44 -17.04 6.28
N LEU A 95 -0.17 -15.75 6.55
CA LEU A 95 0.17 -14.77 5.51
C LEU A 95 1.51 -15.06 4.83
N GLU A 96 2.49 -15.55 5.58
CA GLU A 96 3.82 -15.93 5.06
C GLU A 96 3.78 -17.19 4.16
N ASN A 97 2.77 -18.04 4.31
CA ASN A 97 2.61 -19.26 3.54
C ASN A 97 1.58 -19.07 2.41
N SER A 98 2.02 -19.11 1.15
CA SER A 98 1.14 -18.86 -0.01
C SER A 98 -0.06 -19.81 -0.13
N GLN A 99 0.10 -21.08 0.26
CA GLN A 99 -0.98 -22.07 0.22
C GLN A 99 -2.00 -21.83 1.33
N LYS A 100 -1.54 -21.47 2.53
CA LYS A 100 -2.46 -21.13 3.62
C LYS A 100 -3.15 -19.80 3.33
N ARG A 101 -2.41 -18.80 2.84
CA ARG A 101 -2.94 -17.48 2.54
C ARG A 101 -4.13 -17.53 1.57
N SER A 102 -4.10 -18.37 0.54
CA SER A 102 -5.24 -18.53 -0.39
C SER A 102 -6.52 -19.08 0.26
N THR A 103 -6.40 -19.75 1.41
CA THR A 103 -7.52 -20.29 2.18
C THR A 103 -8.19 -19.23 3.06
N TYR A 104 -7.42 -18.25 3.55
CA TYR A 104 -7.88 -17.29 4.57
C TYR A 104 -8.05 -15.86 4.07
N VAL A 105 -7.31 -15.47 3.03
CA VAL A 105 -7.40 -14.15 2.40
C VAL A 105 -8.33 -14.25 1.20
N GLU A 106 -9.18 -13.24 1.03
CA GLU A 106 -10.05 -13.10 -0.13
C GLU A 106 -9.22 -13.03 -1.40
N ASP A 107 -9.86 -13.44 -2.47
CA ASP A 107 -9.29 -13.45 -3.79
C ASP A 107 -10.40 -13.09 -4.79
N VAL A 108 -10.07 -12.86 -6.05
CA VAL A 108 -11.11 -12.81 -7.08
C VAL A 108 -11.85 -14.12 -7.00
N LYS A 109 -13.16 -14.06 -6.75
CA LYS A 109 -14.05 -15.21 -6.93
C LYS A 109 -14.01 -15.55 -8.41
N VAL A 110 -13.15 -16.51 -8.77
CA VAL A 110 -13.30 -17.23 -10.04
C VAL A 110 -14.69 -17.83 -9.95
N TRP A 111 -15.62 -17.30 -10.75
CA TRP A 111 -16.99 -17.78 -10.80
C TRP A 111 -16.95 -19.23 -11.32
N GLU A 112 -16.86 -20.21 -10.43
CA GLU A 112 -17.06 -21.61 -10.78
C GLU A 112 -18.56 -21.82 -10.98
N GLY A 113 -19.01 -21.61 -12.23
CA GLY A 113 -20.26 -22.17 -12.74
C GLY A 113 -21.54 -21.39 -12.45
N THR A 114 -21.79 -20.31 -13.19
CA THR A 114 -23.13 -20.08 -13.78
C THR A 114 -22.94 -19.49 -15.17
N GLU A 115 -23.83 -19.89 -16.06
CA GLU A 115 -24.00 -19.36 -17.40
C GLU A 115 -24.42 -17.87 -17.34
N GLY A 116 -23.43 -17.01 -17.13
CA GLY A 116 -23.56 -15.56 -17.19
C GLY A 116 -22.23 -15.02 -17.70
N GLN A 117 -22.23 -14.50 -18.93
CA GLN A 117 -21.05 -13.96 -19.60
C GLN A 117 -20.41 -12.87 -18.73
N HIS A 118 -19.25 -13.14 -18.14
CA HIS A 118 -18.40 -12.09 -17.61
C HIS A 118 -17.65 -11.44 -18.78
N PRO A 119 -17.45 -10.10 -18.81
CA PRO A 119 -16.68 -9.41 -19.87
C PRO A 119 -15.20 -9.82 -20.03
N TRP A 120 -14.70 -10.82 -19.31
CA TRP A 120 -13.27 -11.16 -19.31
C TRP A 120 -12.95 -12.33 -20.23
N SER A 121 -11.84 -12.21 -20.95
CA SER A 121 -11.34 -13.30 -21.76
C SER A 121 -10.72 -14.38 -20.87
N THR A 122 -10.72 -15.63 -21.34
CA THR A 122 -9.96 -16.72 -20.68
C THR A 122 -8.45 -16.44 -20.59
N PHE A 123 -7.95 -15.42 -21.28
CA PHE A 123 -6.57 -14.95 -21.21
C PHE A 123 -6.33 -14.09 -19.97
N ASP A 124 -7.29 -13.22 -19.60
CA ASP A 124 -7.19 -12.35 -18.42
C ASP A 124 -7.16 -13.16 -17.11
N LEU A 125 -7.99 -14.21 -17.03
CA LEU A 125 -8.00 -15.15 -15.90
C LEU A 125 -6.72 -15.99 -15.80
N ARG A 126 -6.06 -16.30 -16.94
CA ARG A 126 -4.82 -17.09 -16.95
C ARG A 126 -3.62 -16.31 -16.42
N ASN A 127 -3.64 -14.98 -16.52
CA ASN A 127 -2.57 -14.13 -16.02
C ASN A 127 -2.81 -13.66 -14.58
N TYR A 128 -4.00 -13.93 -14.03
CA TYR A 128 -4.32 -13.60 -12.65
C TYR A 128 -3.51 -14.49 -11.69
N GLN A 129 -2.51 -13.90 -11.04
CA GLN A 129 -1.68 -14.58 -10.04
C GLN A 129 -2.27 -14.39 -8.64
N GLY A 130 -3.46 -14.97 -8.41
CA GLY A 130 -4.12 -15.03 -7.10
C GLY A 130 -3.27 -15.70 -6.00
N ASN A 131 -3.93 -16.33 -5.05
CA ASN A 131 -3.38 -16.90 -3.81
C ASN A 131 -3.33 -15.90 -2.64
N GLY A 132 -4.49 -15.28 -2.38
CA GLY A 132 -4.67 -14.41 -1.23
C GLY A 132 -3.85 -13.13 -1.34
N LYS A 133 -3.85 -12.54 -2.55
CA LYS A 133 -3.13 -11.31 -2.89
C LYS A 133 -4.05 -10.11 -3.10
N ARG A 134 -5.36 -10.26 -2.87
CA ARG A 134 -6.33 -9.15 -2.96
C ARG A 134 -6.06 -8.11 -1.88
N ARG A 135 -5.31 -7.08 -2.25
CA ARG A 135 -4.93 -5.96 -1.38
C ARG A 135 -5.78 -4.76 -1.77
N VAL A 136 -6.70 -4.40 -0.89
CA VAL A 136 -7.64 -3.29 -1.07
C VAL A 136 -7.32 -2.09 -0.19
N ASP A 137 -6.45 -2.28 0.79
CA ASP A 137 -5.96 -1.24 1.67
C ASP A 137 -4.62 -0.72 1.14
N TYR A 138 -4.51 0.61 1.07
CA TYR A 138 -3.36 1.29 0.50
C TYR A 138 -2.79 2.32 1.48
N VAL A 139 -1.46 2.47 1.43
CA VAL A 139 -0.74 3.61 1.99
C VAL A 139 0.23 4.08 0.91
N LEU A 140 0.02 5.29 0.42
CA LEU A 140 0.72 5.88 -0.72
C LEU A 140 1.43 7.17 -0.30
N CYS A 141 2.59 7.47 -0.87
CA CYS A 141 3.31 8.73 -0.63
C CYS A 141 3.60 9.48 -1.95
N SER A 142 3.64 10.81 -1.91
CA SER A 142 3.92 11.63 -3.08
C SER A 142 5.07 12.60 -2.85
N ASN A 143 6.07 12.60 -3.72
CA ASN A 143 7.14 13.61 -3.72
C ASN A 143 6.81 14.83 -4.62
N TYR A 144 5.60 14.93 -5.18
CA TYR A 144 5.25 16.01 -6.12
C TYR A 144 4.99 17.35 -5.44
N ASN A 145 4.32 17.33 -4.28
CA ASN A 145 3.90 18.54 -3.56
C ASN A 145 4.66 18.74 -2.25
N THR A 146 5.81 18.07 -2.09
CA THR A 146 6.64 18.15 -0.88
C THR A 146 7.92 18.93 -1.14
N HIS A 147 8.43 19.56 -0.09
CA HIS A 147 9.71 20.27 -0.11
C HIS A 147 10.88 19.35 0.26
N MET A 148 10.57 18.22 0.89
CA MET A 148 11.51 17.17 1.27
C MET A 148 11.27 15.94 0.41
N MET A 149 12.35 15.19 0.16
CA MET A 149 12.27 13.87 -0.47
C MET A 149 11.84 12.88 0.60
N GLN A 150 10.78 12.13 0.30
CA GLN A 150 10.31 11.02 1.11
C GLN A 150 10.83 9.70 0.55
N GLU A 151 11.32 8.85 1.45
CA GLU A 151 11.70 7.48 1.16
C GLU A 151 10.96 6.53 2.10
N CYS A 152 10.44 5.44 1.55
CA CYS A 152 9.83 4.36 2.33
C CYS A 152 10.93 3.49 2.93
N GLU A 153 11.12 3.60 4.25
CA GLU A 153 12.11 2.82 5.00
C GLU A 153 11.59 1.44 5.38
N ASP A 154 10.34 1.38 5.86
CA ASP A 154 9.69 0.15 6.28
C ASP A 154 8.23 0.12 5.83
N TYR A 155 7.73 -1.09 5.60
CA TYR A 155 6.34 -1.34 5.21
C TYR A 155 5.90 -2.69 5.79
N ALA A 156 4.80 -2.69 6.52
CA ALA A 156 4.32 -3.87 7.24
C ALA A 156 2.84 -4.15 7.01
N PHE A 157 2.50 -5.42 6.97
CA PHE A 157 1.13 -5.89 7.18
C PHE A 157 1.01 -6.32 8.65
N VAL A 158 0.00 -5.81 9.35
CA VAL A 158 -0.11 -5.90 10.81
C VAL A 158 -1.14 -6.96 11.18
N THR A 159 -0.74 -7.96 11.95
CA THR A 159 -1.64 -9.08 12.32
C THR A 159 -2.24 -8.94 13.72
N GLN A 160 -1.92 -7.86 14.44
CA GLN A 160 -2.36 -7.62 15.82
C GLN A 160 -3.88 -7.62 16.01
N LEU A 161 -4.64 -7.32 14.96
CA LEU A 161 -6.11 -7.30 14.99
C LEU A 161 -6.74 -8.62 14.54
N ALA A 162 -6.01 -9.73 14.58
CA ALA A 162 -6.53 -11.06 14.31
C ALA A 162 -7.86 -11.29 15.05
N THR A 163 -8.87 -11.79 14.34
CA THR A 163 -10.26 -12.01 14.80
C THR A 163 -11.12 -10.77 15.10
N LEU A 164 -10.53 -9.56 15.12
CA LEU A 164 -11.23 -8.32 15.47
C LEU A 164 -11.78 -7.56 14.25
N THR A 165 -11.18 -7.78 13.08
CA THR A 165 -11.60 -7.22 11.80
C THR A 165 -11.21 -8.16 10.67
N ASP A 166 -11.94 -8.09 9.56
CA ASP A 166 -11.60 -8.76 8.32
C ASP A 166 -10.58 -8.01 7.47
N HIS A 167 -10.13 -6.82 7.87
CA HIS A 167 -9.00 -6.13 7.22
C HIS A 167 -7.69 -6.36 7.96
N ILE A 168 -6.60 -6.51 7.21
CA ILE A 168 -5.23 -6.55 7.73
C ILE A 168 -4.68 -5.12 7.66
N PRO A 169 -4.46 -4.42 8.79
CA PRO A 169 -3.90 -3.08 8.77
C PRO A 169 -2.51 -3.05 8.14
N ILE A 170 -2.15 -1.87 7.62
CA ILE A 170 -0.86 -1.62 7.00
C ILE A 170 -0.16 -0.50 7.74
N SER A 171 1.15 -0.62 7.94
CA SER A 171 2.00 0.48 8.38
C SER A 171 3.07 0.82 7.34
N MET A 172 3.45 2.09 7.30
CA MET A 172 4.53 2.59 6.46
C MET A 172 5.36 3.58 7.29
N THR A 173 6.68 3.38 7.32
CA THR A 173 7.62 4.32 7.92
C THR A 173 8.31 5.10 6.80
N LEU A 174 8.22 6.42 6.87
CA LEU A 174 8.88 7.33 5.93
C LEU A 174 10.03 8.04 6.63
N SER A 175 11.17 8.14 5.94
CA SER A 175 12.15 9.16 6.23
C SER A 175 12.04 10.31 5.25
N THR A 176 12.39 11.49 5.73
CA THR A 176 12.40 12.72 4.94
C THR A 176 13.80 13.32 4.94
N SER A 177 14.28 13.68 3.76
CA SER A 177 15.57 14.34 3.57
C SER A 177 15.43 15.59 2.72
N LEU A 178 16.42 16.48 2.78
CA LEU A 178 16.42 17.68 1.94
C LEU A 178 16.51 17.25 0.47
N GLY A 179 15.46 17.56 -0.29
CA GLY A 179 15.41 17.24 -1.72
C GLY A 179 16.19 18.21 -2.60
N PRO A 180 16.35 17.91 -3.90
CA PRO A 180 16.91 18.86 -4.88
C PRO A 180 16.09 20.16 -4.98
N ALA A 181 14.80 20.09 -4.65
CA ALA A 181 13.88 21.22 -4.60
C ALA A 181 13.90 21.97 -3.25
N CYS A 182 14.77 21.59 -2.31
CA CYS A 182 14.92 22.29 -1.04
C CYS A 182 15.25 23.76 -1.30
N VAL A 183 14.43 24.62 -0.72
CA VAL A 183 14.47 26.08 -0.85
C VAL A 183 15.92 26.57 -0.68
N LYS A 184 16.42 27.30 -1.69
CA LYS A 184 17.68 28.08 -1.57
C LYS A 184 17.55 28.98 -0.34
N GLY A 185 18.26 28.66 0.75
CA GLY A 185 18.22 29.44 1.99
C GLY A 185 18.13 28.64 3.30
N TRP A 186 18.01 27.31 3.25
CA TRP A 186 18.10 26.51 4.48
C TRP A 186 19.53 26.52 5.06
N PRO A 187 19.73 26.67 6.38
CA PRO A 187 21.06 26.58 6.95
C PRO A 187 21.60 25.16 6.77
N SER A 188 22.61 25.03 5.92
CA SER A 188 23.34 23.79 5.67
C SER A 188 24.05 23.35 6.96
N GLY A 189 23.40 22.49 7.74
CA GLY A 189 24.04 21.75 8.82
C GLY A 189 25.14 20.84 8.24
N ALA A 190 26.26 20.78 8.94
CA ALA A 190 27.54 20.28 8.49
C ALA A 190 27.53 18.91 7.77
N ASN A 191 28.34 18.83 6.71
CA ASN A 191 28.73 17.63 6.01
C ASN A 191 29.18 16.52 6.98
N HIS A 192 28.55 15.34 6.89
CA HIS A 192 29.22 14.09 7.21
C HIS A 192 29.30 13.22 5.97
N SER A 193 30.55 12.93 5.61
CA SER A 193 31.01 12.14 4.50
C SER A 193 30.70 10.66 4.65
N GLY A 194 30.18 10.07 3.56
CA GLY A 194 30.49 8.73 3.07
C GLY A 194 30.01 7.54 3.89
N HIS A 195 29.09 6.76 3.34
CA HIS A 195 29.14 5.30 3.42
C HIS A 195 28.33 4.63 2.30
N ASP A 196 28.92 3.53 1.81
CA ASP A 196 28.50 2.63 0.73
C ASP A 196 27.00 2.32 0.64
N GLU A 197 26.46 2.48 -0.57
CA GLU A 197 25.27 1.75 -1.04
C GLU A 197 25.61 0.26 -1.13
N THR A 198 25.23 -0.50 -0.11
CA THR A 198 25.00 -1.93 -0.26
C THR A 198 23.52 -2.23 -0.15
N ASP A 199 23.04 -2.94 -1.16
CA ASP A 199 21.69 -3.42 -1.42
C ASP A 199 21.05 -4.01 -0.14
N ARG A 200 20.34 -3.18 0.62
CA ARG A 200 19.64 -3.59 1.82
C ARG A 200 18.32 -4.21 1.39
N ALA A 201 18.32 -5.53 1.28
CA ALA A 201 17.14 -6.33 1.00
C ALA A 201 15.92 -5.82 1.79
N LYS A 202 14.98 -5.20 1.08
CA LYS A 202 13.66 -4.79 1.62
C LYS A 202 12.87 -6.05 1.96
N ARG A 203 13.10 -6.59 3.15
CA ARG A 203 12.31 -7.69 3.71
C ARG A 203 11.01 -7.11 4.26
N CYS A 204 9.88 -7.62 3.78
CA CYS A 204 8.58 -7.45 4.43
C CYS A 204 8.73 -7.83 5.91
N LYS A 205 8.39 -6.91 6.81
CA LYS A 205 8.27 -7.21 8.24
C LYS A 205 6.79 -7.24 8.57
N LEU A 206 6.33 -8.34 9.13
CA LEU A 206 5.05 -8.38 9.83
C LEU A 206 5.33 -7.87 11.24
N GLN A 207 4.82 -6.70 11.58
CA GLN A 207 5.15 -6.01 12.83
C GLN A 207 4.16 -6.37 13.94
N TYR A 208 4.71 -6.69 15.11
CA TYR A 208 4.02 -6.80 16.39
C TYR A 208 4.81 -5.94 17.39
N GLU A 209 4.47 -4.67 17.52
CA GLU A 209 4.95 -3.87 18.65
C GLU A 209 3.74 -3.47 19.51
N THR A 210 3.70 -4.01 20.73
CA THR A 210 2.87 -3.50 21.82
C THR A 210 3.62 -2.36 22.48
N THR A 211 3.25 -1.12 22.15
CA THR A 211 3.49 0.02 23.04
C THR A 211 2.17 0.33 23.73
N VAL A 212 2.03 -0.16 24.96
CA VAL A 212 1.07 0.37 25.93
C VAL A 212 1.77 1.47 26.72
#